data_AF-A0A1F2U6T5-F1
#
_entry.id   AF-A0A1F2U6T5-F1
#
_cell.length_a   1.000
_cell.length_b   1.000
_cell.length_c   1.000
_cell.angle_alpha   90.00
_cell.angle_beta   90.00
_cell.angle_gamma   90.00
#
_symmetry.space_group_name_H-M   'P 1'
#
loop_
_entity.id
_entity.type
_entity.pdbx_description
1 polymer ?
#
loop_
_entity_poly.entity_id
_entity_poly.type
_entity_poly.pdbx_seq_one_letter_code
_entity_poly.pdbx_strand_id
1 'polypeptide(L)'
;MSDQPKQINFTIVPGDDPAGAQTPRTYANFCSIAHTPFDFTLTFCEVMPLSEKEIRDAESEHVVKAPVRVKIVVPVQFVPNLIAALQEHWRVYTESYNNPGWNKGAGPVH
;
A
#
# COMPACT_ATOMS: atom_id res chain seq x y z
N MET A 1 21.32 -10.23 41.96
CA MET A 1 21.39 -9.11 41.00
C MET A 1 20.45 -9.47 39.88
N SER A 2 19.39 -8.67 39.69
CA SER A 2 18.33 -8.92 38.72
C SER A 2 18.84 -8.65 37.31
N ASP A 3 18.98 -9.72 36.52
CA ASP A 3 19.36 -9.65 35.11
C ASP A 3 18.17 -9.12 34.30
N GLN A 4 18.04 -7.79 34.26
CA GLN A 4 16.98 -7.11 33.53
C GLN A 4 17.40 -7.01 32.06
N PRO A 5 16.58 -7.48 31.10
CA PRO A 5 16.97 -7.56 29.70
C PRO A 5 17.32 -6.17 29.15
N LYS A 6 18.49 -6.08 28.52
CA LYS A 6 19.04 -4.83 27.96
C LYS A 6 18.11 -4.29 26.87
N GLN A 7 17.50 -3.13 27.12
CA GLN A 7 16.76 -2.40 26.08
C GLN A 7 17.76 -1.74 25.13
N ILE A 8 17.63 -2.02 23.82
CA ILE A 8 18.42 -1.42 22.76
C ILE A 8 17.49 -0.78 21.73
N ASN A 9 17.91 0.35 21.17
CA ASN A 9 17.23 0.98 20.04
C ASN A 9 17.70 0.33 18.74
N PHE A 10 16.78 0.05 17.83
CA PHE A 10 17.09 -0.49 16.51
C PHE A 10 16.09 0.03 15.48
N THR A 11 16.54 0.14 14.24
CA THR A 11 15.67 0.47 13.10
C THR A 11 15.26 -0.83 12.44
N ILE A 12 13.96 -1.03 12.28
CA ILE A 12 13.44 -2.14 11.48
C ILE A 12 13.51 -1.70 10.02
N VAL A 13 14.26 -2.46 9.23
CA VAL A 13 14.26 -2.35 7.77
C VAL A 13 13.73 -3.65 7.18
N PRO A 14 13.02 -3.62 6.05
CA PRO A 14 12.71 -4.85 5.32
C PRO A 14 14.00 -5.61 5.02
N GLY A 15 14.03 -6.91 5.31
CA GLY A 15 15.10 -7.80 4.89
C GLY A 15 14.90 -8.25 3.45
N ASP A 16 15.95 -8.82 2.86
CA ASP A 16 15.83 -9.52 1.58
C ASP A 16 15.02 -10.80 1.75
N ASP A 17 14.30 -11.16 0.69
CA ASP A 17 13.62 -12.45 0.61
C ASP A 17 14.65 -13.61 0.76
N PRO A 18 14.30 -14.71 1.44
CA PRO A 18 15.17 -15.87 1.54
C PRO A 18 15.59 -16.37 0.16
N ALA A 19 16.83 -16.86 0.03
CA ALA A 19 17.35 -17.35 -1.24
C ALA A 19 16.42 -18.42 -1.85
N GLY A 20 15.79 -18.09 -2.98
CA GLY A 20 14.87 -18.96 -3.71
C GLY A 20 13.37 -18.75 -3.42
N ALA A 21 13.00 -17.82 -2.55
CA ALA A 21 11.59 -17.54 -2.22
C ALA A 21 11.29 -16.04 -2.27
N GLN A 22 11.15 -15.49 -3.48
CA GLN A 22 10.76 -14.09 -3.66
C GLN A 22 9.29 -13.90 -3.27
N THR A 23 9.01 -12.99 -2.33
CA THR A 23 7.65 -12.61 -1.98
C THR A 23 7.03 -11.93 -3.20
N PRO A 24 5.95 -12.48 -3.79
CA PRO A 24 5.43 -11.96 -5.04
C PRO A 24 4.83 -10.57 -4.83
N ARG A 25 5.19 -9.62 -5.71
CA ARG A 25 4.53 -8.32 -5.77
C ARG A 25 3.09 -8.52 -6.25
N THR A 26 2.14 -8.06 -5.46
CA THR A 26 0.72 -8.13 -5.80
C THR A 26 0.22 -6.75 -6.23
N TYR A 27 -0.33 -6.67 -7.44
CA TYR A 27 -0.95 -5.45 -7.94
C TYR A 27 -2.35 -5.26 -7.34
N ALA A 28 -2.69 -4.02 -7.00
CA ALA A 28 -4.03 -3.60 -6.63
C ALA A 28 -4.20 -2.12 -6.97
N ASN A 29 -5.40 -1.74 -7.38
CA ASN A 29 -5.77 -0.36 -7.76
C ASN A 29 -6.95 0.17 -6.94
N PHE A 30 -7.47 -0.63 -6.01
CA PHE A 30 -8.52 -0.25 -5.08
C PHE A 30 -8.19 -0.80 -3.70
N CYS A 31 -8.47 -0.03 -2.65
CA CYS A 31 -8.33 -0.46 -1.27
C CYS A 31 -9.58 -0.07 -0.49
N SER A 32 -10.28 -1.08 0.04
CA SER A 32 -11.35 -0.89 1.00
C SER A 32 -10.80 -1.00 2.42
N ILE A 33 -11.20 -0.07 3.28
CA ILE A 33 -10.74 0.00 4.68
C ILE A 33 -11.95 -0.25 5.59
N ALA A 34 -11.82 -1.24 6.46
CA ALA A 34 -12.74 -1.48 7.58
C ALA A 34 -11.95 -1.46 8.90
N HIS A 35 -12.62 -1.27 10.02
CA HIS A 35 -11.95 -1.29 11.32
C HIS A 35 -12.84 -1.83 12.44
N THR A 36 -12.17 -2.32 13.48
CA THR A 36 -12.71 -2.61 14.80
C THR A 36 -12.06 -1.66 15.81
N PRO A 37 -12.43 -1.69 17.11
CA PRO A 37 -11.68 -0.96 18.13
C PRO A 37 -10.21 -1.40 18.29
N PHE A 38 -9.82 -2.54 17.75
CA PHE A 38 -8.49 -3.14 17.96
C PHE A 38 -7.59 -3.04 16.71
N ASP A 39 -8.18 -3.05 15.52
CA ASP A 39 -7.44 -3.14 14.26
C ASP A 39 -8.18 -2.51 13.07
N PHE A 40 -7.42 -2.35 11.99
CA PHE A 40 -7.88 -1.96 10.66
C PHE A 40 -7.63 -3.12 9.70
N THR A 41 -8.61 -3.40 8.83
CA THR A 41 -8.48 -4.34 7.73
C THR A 41 -8.38 -3.58 6.41
N LEU A 42 -7.24 -3.69 5.74
CA LEU A 42 -6.99 -3.16 4.40
C LEU A 42 -7.25 -4.28 3.38
N THR A 43 -8.31 -4.14 2.59
CA THR A 43 -8.68 -5.09 1.54
C THR A 43 -8.33 -4.52 0.18
N PHE A 44 -7.23 -5.00 -0.39
CA PHE A 44 -6.73 -4.60 -1.70
C PHE A 44 -7.37 -5.45 -2.79
N CYS A 45 -7.97 -4.78 -3.78
CA CYS A 45 -8.63 -5.40 -4.92
C CYS A 45 -7.98 -4.96 -6.22
N GLU A 46 -8.17 -5.78 -7.24
CA GLU A 46 -7.87 -5.43 -8.63
C GLU A 46 -9.18 -5.23 -9.38
N VAL A 47 -9.57 -3.97 -9.53
CA VAL A 47 -10.75 -3.57 -10.29
C VAL A 47 -10.38 -3.57 -11.77
N MET A 48 -11.03 -4.45 -12.53
CA MET A 48 -10.97 -4.45 -14.00
C MET A 48 -12.04 -3.51 -14.56
N PRO A 49 -11.86 -2.97 -15.78
CA PRO A 49 -12.94 -2.31 -16.50
C PRO A 49 -14.18 -3.21 -16.55
N LEU A 50 -15.34 -2.63 -16.25
CA LEU A 50 -16.59 -3.38 -16.19
C LEU A 50 -17.02 -3.85 -17.57
N SER A 51 -17.47 -5.11 -17.64
CA SER A 51 -18.19 -5.61 -18.81
C SER A 51 -19.57 -4.96 -18.91
N GLU A 52 -20.17 -4.97 -20.11
CA GLU A 52 -21.54 -4.45 -20.30
C GLU A 52 -22.56 -5.10 -19.37
N LYS A 53 -22.37 -6.38 -19.05
CA LYS A 53 -23.23 -7.10 -18.10
C LYS A 53 -23.10 -6.49 -16.70
N GLU A 54 -21.88 -6.31 -16.20
CA GLU A 54 -21.64 -5.73 -14.89
C GLU A 54 -22.12 -4.29 -14.80
N ILE A 55 -22.07 -3.53 -15.90
CA ILE A 55 -22.64 -2.19 -15.96
C ILE A 55 -24.17 -2.24 -15.77
N ARG A 56 -24.87 -3.11 -16.50
CA ARG A 56 -26.33 -3.27 -16.36
C ARG A 56 -26.74 -3.74 -14.97
N ASP A 57 -26.00 -4.69 -14.41
CA ASP A 57 -26.24 -5.18 -13.05
C ASP A 57 -26.00 -4.04 -12.03
N ALA A 58 -24.92 -3.28 -12.19
CA ALA A 58 -24.59 -2.13 -11.34
C ALA A 58 -25.55 -0.94 -11.50
N GLU A 59 -26.24 -0.77 -12.62
CA GLU A 59 -27.31 0.24 -12.77
C GLU A 59 -28.49 -0.05 -11.84
N SER A 60 -28.73 -1.32 -11.52
CA SER A 60 -29.81 -1.73 -10.62
C SER A 60 -29.38 -1.83 -9.15
N GLU A 61 -28.18 -2.37 -8.89
CA GLU A 61 -27.71 -2.66 -7.53
C GLU A 61 -26.81 -1.55 -6.96
N HIS A 62 -26.29 -0.66 -7.81
CA HIS A 62 -25.30 0.36 -7.46
C HIS A 62 -24.05 -0.19 -6.76
N VAL A 63 -23.73 -1.47 -6.98
CA VAL A 63 -22.60 -2.16 -6.36
C VAL A 63 -21.82 -2.91 -7.43
N VAL A 64 -20.49 -2.80 -7.36
CA VAL A 64 -19.54 -3.56 -8.17
C VAL A 64 -18.62 -4.34 -7.25
N LYS A 65 -18.49 -5.65 -7.48
CA LYS A 65 -17.63 -6.54 -6.69
C LYS A 65 -16.33 -6.77 -7.43
N ALA A 66 -15.24 -6.19 -6.92
CA ALA A 66 -13.90 -6.42 -7.44
C ALA A 66 -13.24 -7.64 -6.77
N PRO A 67 -12.41 -8.41 -7.49
CA PRO A 67 -11.67 -9.52 -6.93
C PRO A 67 -10.65 -9.03 -5.88
N VAL A 68 -10.72 -9.62 -4.69
CA VAL A 68 -9.75 -9.37 -3.61
C VAL A 68 -8.43 -10.04 -3.96
N ARG A 69 -7.34 -9.28 -3.85
CA ARG A 69 -5.97 -9.78 -4.06
C ARG A 69 -5.24 -10.03 -2.75
N VAL A 70 -5.35 -9.09 -1.82
CA VAL A 70 -4.69 -9.16 -0.51
C VAL A 70 -5.60 -8.58 0.56
N LYS A 71 -5.60 -9.19 1.75
CA LYS A 71 -6.21 -8.63 2.96
C LYS A 71 -5.15 -8.54 4.05
N ILE A 72 -4.93 -7.34 4.58
CA ILE A 72 -3.94 -7.07 5.62
C ILE A 72 -4.67 -6.54 6.85
N VAL A 73 -4.41 -7.15 8.01
CA VAL A 73 -4.88 -6.64 9.31
C VAL A 73 -3.75 -5.88 9.98
N VAL A 74 -4.06 -4.67 10.44
CA VAL A 74 -3.10 -3.71 10.98
C VAL A 74 -3.58 -3.26 12.37
N PRO A 75 -2.77 -3.40 13.43
CA PRO A 75 -3.15 -2.93 14.77
C PRO A 75 -3.43 -1.43 14.80
N VAL A 76 -4.43 -1.00 15.58
CA VAL A 76 -4.82 0.42 15.67
C VAL A 76 -3.65 1.35 16.03
N GLN A 77 -2.72 0.88 16.86
CA GLN A 77 -1.55 1.65 17.30
C GLN A 77 -0.52 1.87 16.17
N PHE A 78 -0.54 1.06 15.12
CA PHE A 78 0.38 1.18 13.98
C PHE A 78 -0.12 2.15 12.91
N VAL A 79 -1.44 2.35 12.82
CA VAL A 79 -2.08 3.12 11.73
C VAL A 79 -1.58 4.57 11.61
N PRO A 80 -1.39 5.35 12.69
CA PRO A 80 -0.88 6.72 12.57
C PRO A 80 0.50 6.80 11.90
N ASN A 81 1.40 5.89 12.26
CA ASN A 81 2.75 5.82 11.68
C ASN A 81 2.70 5.43 10.20
N LEU A 82 1.82 4.49 9.83
CA LEU A 82 1.60 4.11 8.44
C LEU A 82 1.10 5.29 7.59
N ILE A 83 0.13 6.06 8.10
CA ILE A 83 -0.41 7.24 7.40
C ILE A 83 0.68 8.29 7.19
N ALA A 84 1.43 8.62 8.25
CA ALA A 84 2.49 9.63 8.18
C ALA A 84 3.58 9.24 7.18
N ALA A 85 4.01 7.97 7.18
CA ALA A 85 4.98 7.46 6.22
C ALA A 85 4.44 7.55 4.78
N LEU A 86 3.20 7.12 4.52
CA LEU A 86 2.59 7.20 3.19
C LEU A 86 2.46 8.64 2.70
N GLN A 87 2.06 9.58 3.56
CA GLN A 87 1.96 11.00 3.23
C GLN A 87 3.32 11.59 2.85
N GLU A 88 4.37 11.27 3.61
CA GLU A 88 5.71 11.76 3.31
C GLU A 88 6.25 11.18 1.99
N HIS A 89 6.07 9.88 1.75
CA HIS A 89 6.46 9.27 0.49
C HIS A 89 5.68 9.84 -0.70
N TRP A 90 4.39 10.17 -0.51
CA TRP A 90 3.59 10.85 -1.53
C TRP A 90 4.11 12.25 -1.83
N ARG A 91 4.47 13.02 -0.80
CA ARG A 91 5.07 14.35 -0.93
C ARG A 91 6.36 14.29 -1.75
N VAL A 92 7.30 13.42 -1.36
CA VAL A 92 8.58 13.22 -2.04
C VAL A 92 8.38 12.76 -3.49
N TYR A 93 7.46 11.83 -3.73
CA TYR A 93 7.11 11.37 -5.09
C TYR A 93 6.62 12.52 -5.96
N THR A 94 5.69 13.32 -5.44
CA THR A 94 5.09 14.44 -6.18
C THR A 94 6.14 15.50 -6.51
N GLU A 95 7.02 15.85 -5.57
CA GLU A 95 8.11 16.81 -5.79
C GLU A 95 9.11 16.32 -6.85
N SER A 96 9.42 15.02 -6.83
CA SER A 96 10.44 14.43 -7.71
C SER A 96 9.93 14.23 -9.14
N TYR A 97 8.67 13.82 -9.31
CA TYR A 97 8.15 13.35 -10.60
C TYR A 97 7.06 14.24 -11.20
N ASN A 98 6.45 15.13 -10.41
CA ASN A 98 5.38 16.01 -10.88
C ASN A 98 5.87 17.46 -11.14
N ASN A 99 7.18 17.70 -11.04
CA ASN A 99 7.79 18.97 -11.40
C ASN A 99 8.24 18.95 -12.89
N PRO A 100 7.60 19.73 -13.79
CA PRO A 100 7.94 19.75 -15.22
C PRO A 100 9.37 20.23 -15.54
N GLY A 101 10.14 20.66 -14.54
CA GLY A 101 11.54 21.06 -14.68
C GLY A 101 12.55 19.90 -14.82
N TRP A 102 12.23 18.67 -14.39
CA TRP A 102 13.16 17.53 -14.49
C TRP A 102 13.37 17.06 -15.94
N ASN A 103 12.33 17.17 -16.79
CA ASN A 103 12.39 16.82 -18.22
C ASN A 103 13.18 17.82 -19.09
N LYS A 104 13.78 18.88 -18.52
CA LYS A 104 14.57 19.87 -19.28
C LYS A 104 16.10 19.76 -19.09
N GLY A 105 16.58 18.88 -18.20
CA GLY A 105 18.01 18.79 -17.87
C GLY A 105 18.75 17.55 -18.40
N ALA A 106 18.04 16.48 -18.75
CA ALA A 106 18.66 15.28 -19.29
C ALA A 106 18.75 15.40 -20.82
N GLY A 107 19.85 15.99 -21.30
CA GLY A 107 20.25 15.81 -22.69
C GLY A 107 20.39 14.32 -23.03
N PRO A 108 20.32 13.94 -24.32
CA PRO A 108 20.37 12.55 -24.71
C PRO A 108 21.69 11.92 -24.24
N VAL A 109 21.57 10.92 -23.38
CA VAL A 109 22.69 10.08 -22.98
C VAL A 109 22.88 9.08 -24.11
N HIS A 110 23.93 9.30 -24.92
CA HIS A 110 24.42 8.35 -25.92
C HIS A 110 25.33 7.31 -25.28
#